data_AF-A0A5E6NGA6-F1
#
_entry.id   AF-A0A5E6NGA6-F1
#
_cell.length_a   1.000
_cell.length_b   1.000
_cell.length_c   1.000
_cell.angle_alpha   90.00
_cell.angle_beta   90.00
_cell.angle_gamma   90.00
#
_symmetry.space_group_name_H-M   'P 1'
#
loop_
_entity.id
_entity.type
_entity.pdbx_description
1 polymer ?
#
loop_
_entity_poly.entity_id
_entity_poly.type
_entity_poly.pdbx_seq_one_letter_code
_entity_poly.pdbx_strand_id
1 'polypeptide(L)'
;MVRYLIVTDRKGISSYQLAKELGITQKSSWFMGHRIRKACKNNDAILSGIIEMDETYIGGKEKNKHQHKKTQGTQGRSTKTKTPVVGMRSRDGMLVAAKMDKVNSVNIQTMIDNHTDTNVTLCTDEATIYKGIEGYKQLMVNHSGW
;
A
#
# COMPACT_ATOMS: atom_id res chain seq x y z
N MET A 1 -15.96 -1.12 -21.56
CA MET A 1 -15.19 -2.37 -21.70
C MET A 1 -13.84 -2.34 -20.97
N VAL A 2 -12.91 -1.45 -21.32
CA VAL A 2 -11.56 -1.36 -20.70
C VAL A 2 -11.58 -1.16 -19.17
N ARG A 3 -12.42 -0.23 -18.69
CA ARG A 3 -12.61 0.02 -17.24
C ARG A 3 -13.11 -1.22 -16.50
N TYR A 4 -14.02 -1.99 -17.13
CA TYR A 4 -14.55 -3.22 -16.54
C TYR A 4 -13.43 -4.23 -16.32
N LEU A 5 -12.65 -4.53 -17.37
CA LEU A 5 -11.53 -5.47 -17.31
C LEU A 5 -10.49 -5.09 -16.24
N ILE A 6 -10.18 -3.80 -16.10
CA ILE A 6 -9.23 -3.32 -15.09
C ILE A 6 -9.77 -3.48 -13.66
N VAL A 7 -11.07 -3.28 -13.44
CA VAL A 7 -11.68 -3.27 -12.10
C VAL A 7 -12.09 -4.67 -11.64
N THR A 8 -12.46 -5.58 -12.55
CA THR A 8 -12.90 -6.93 -12.20
C THR A 8 -11.77 -7.94 -12.08
N ASP A 9 -10.62 -7.69 -12.70
CA ASP A 9 -9.46 -8.58 -12.58
C ASP A 9 -8.80 -8.43 -11.19
N ARG A 10 -9.08 -9.39 -10.31
CA ARG A 10 -8.55 -9.44 -8.94
C ARG A 10 -7.02 -9.50 -8.84
N LYS A 11 -6.33 -9.96 -9.89
CA LYS A 11 -4.86 -10.04 -9.94
C LYS A 11 -4.25 -8.83 -10.64
N GLY A 12 -5.08 -7.99 -11.25
CA GLY A 12 -4.68 -6.91 -12.13
C GLY A 12 -4.38 -7.40 -13.54
N ILE A 13 -4.90 -6.69 -14.53
CA ILE A 13 -4.70 -7.03 -15.94
C ILE A 13 -3.40 -6.42 -16.50
N SER A 14 -2.60 -7.24 -17.18
CA SER A 14 -1.39 -6.79 -17.88
C SER A 14 -1.76 -5.97 -19.13
N SER A 15 -0.91 -5.03 -19.55
CA SER A 15 -1.19 -4.26 -20.77
C SER A 15 -1.21 -5.13 -22.04
N TYR A 16 -0.48 -6.26 -22.05
CA TYR A 16 -0.52 -7.25 -23.12
C TYR A 16 -1.86 -8.00 -23.17
N GLN A 17 -2.36 -8.44 -22.02
CA GLN A 17 -3.66 -9.11 -21.94
C GLN A 17 -4.78 -8.16 -22.35
N LEU A 18 -4.75 -6.92 -21.82
CA LEU A 18 -5.71 -5.88 -22.17
C LEU A 18 -5.65 -5.53 -23.67
N ALA A 19 -4.47 -5.54 -24.29
CA ALA A 19 -4.31 -5.33 -25.72
C ALA A 19 -4.93 -6.47 -26.54
N LYS A 20 -4.73 -7.72 -26.11
CA LYS A 20 -5.29 -8.92 -26.75
C LYS A 20 -6.82 -8.94 -26.68
N GLU A 21 -7.39 -8.60 -25.53
CA GLU A 21 -8.85 -8.58 -25.32
C GLU A 21 -9.55 -7.46 -26.10
N LEU A 22 -8.85 -6.34 -26.35
CA LEU A 22 -9.39 -5.19 -27.06
C LEU A 22 -9.03 -5.16 -28.55
N GLY A 23 -8.14 -6.04 -29.02
CA GLY A 23 -7.64 -6.03 -30.40
C GLY A 23 -6.80 -4.79 -30.75
N ILE A 24 -6.16 -4.15 -29.77
CA ILE A 24 -5.36 -2.93 -29.96
C ILE A 24 -3.86 -3.18 -29.75
N THR A 25 -3.03 -2.20 -30.07
CA THR A 25 -1.59 -2.28 -29.76
C THR A 25 -1.33 -2.23 -28.25
N GLN A 26 -0.26 -2.90 -27.81
CA GLN A 26 0.17 -2.86 -26.41
C GLN A 26 0.45 -1.44 -25.92
N LYS A 27 0.99 -0.57 -26.78
CA LYS A 27 1.27 0.84 -26.45
C LYS A 27 -0.02 1.61 -26.15
N SER A 28 -1.04 1.45 -26.98
CA SER A 28 -2.36 2.07 -26.78
C SER A 28 -3.03 1.57 -25.50
N SER A 29 -2.99 0.26 -25.27
CA SER A 29 -3.49 -0.38 -24.05
C SER A 29 -2.79 0.15 -22.79
N TRP A 30 -1.46 0.24 -22.83
CA TRP A 30 -0.65 0.76 -21.73
C TRP A 30 -0.98 2.21 -21.41
N PHE A 31 -1.10 3.06 -22.43
CA PHE A 31 -1.44 4.47 -22.29
C PHE A 31 -2.84 4.66 -21.68
N MET A 32 -3.83 3.94 -22.19
CA MET A 32 -5.21 4.01 -21.69
C MET A 32 -5.32 3.48 -20.25
N GLY A 33 -4.66 2.36 -19.95
CA GLY A 33 -4.63 1.78 -18.61
C GLY A 33 -4.02 2.73 -17.57
N HIS A 34 -3.01 3.51 -17.95
CA HIS A 34 -2.45 4.57 -17.08
C HIS A 34 -3.45 5.67 -16.79
N ARG A 35 -4.18 6.16 -17.80
CA ARG A 35 -5.18 7.23 -17.60
C ARG A 35 -6.33 6.79 -16.72
N ILE A 36 -6.82 5.56 -16.90
CA ILE A 36 -7.89 5.00 -16.05
C ILE A 36 -7.41 4.90 -14.61
N ARG A 37 -6.22 4.32 -14.36
CA ARG A 37 -5.66 4.24 -13.00
C ARG A 37 -5.45 5.62 -12.37
N LYS A 38 -5.01 6.61 -13.15
CA LYS A 38 -4.86 7.99 -12.68
C LYS A 38 -6.21 8.63 -12.33
N ALA A 39 -7.26 8.37 -13.12
CA ALA A 39 -8.60 8.86 -12.86
C ALA A 39 -9.28 8.16 -11.66
N CYS A 40 -8.94 6.89 -11.40
CA CYS A 40 -9.42 6.15 -10.23
C CYS A 40 -8.68 6.51 -8.94
N LYS A 41 -7.65 7.37 -8.99
CA LYS A 41 -6.91 7.78 -7.80
C LYS A 41 -7.78 8.73 -6.98
N ASN A 42 -8.48 8.20 -5.97
CA ASN A 42 -9.18 8.99 -4.96
C ASN A 42 -8.33 8.99 -3.69
N ASN A 43 -7.60 10.09 -3.47
CA ASN A 43 -6.72 10.25 -2.32
C ASN A 43 -7.43 10.92 -1.13
N ASP A 44 -8.66 11.39 -1.30
CA ASP A 44 -9.35 12.22 -0.30
C ASP A 44 -10.36 11.41 0.52
N ALA A 45 -10.20 10.09 0.55
CA ALA A 45 -11.07 9.21 1.31
C ALA A 45 -10.81 9.37 2.81
N ILE A 46 -11.81 9.87 3.53
CA ILE A 46 -11.85 9.83 5.00
C ILE A 46 -12.41 8.47 5.43
N LEU A 47 -11.64 7.75 6.25
CA LEU A 47 -11.97 6.45 6.81
C LEU A 47 -12.65 6.63 8.17
N SER A 48 -13.61 5.76 8.46
CA SER A 48 -14.37 5.78 9.72
C SER A 48 -14.55 4.37 10.29
N GLY A 49 -14.98 4.31 11.56
CA GLY A 49 -15.24 3.06 12.26
C GLY A 49 -13.98 2.34 12.74
N ILE A 50 -13.86 1.05 12.41
CA ILE A 50 -12.68 0.24 12.72
C ILE A 50 -11.76 0.23 11.51
N ILE A 51 -10.53 0.68 11.72
CA ILE A 51 -9.51 0.81 10.69
C ILE A 51 -8.38 -0.17 10.99
N GLU A 52 -8.09 -1.04 10.04
CA GLU A 52 -6.93 -1.93 10.07
C GLU A 52 -5.77 -1.25 9.37
N MET A 53 -4.60 -1.25 10.01
CA MET A 53 -3.37 -0.68 9.47
C MET A 53 -2.27 -1.72 9.39
N ASP A 54 -1.53 -1.68 8.30
CA ASP A 54 -0.39 -2.56 8.07
C ASP A 54 0.63 -1.86 7.14
N GLU A 55 1.89 -2.25 7.26
CA GLU A 55 2.96 -1.77 6.41
C GLU A 55 3.64 -2.90 5.62
N THR A 56 3.97 -2.59 4.37
CA THR A 56 4.68 -3.51 3.50
C THR A 56 5.87 -2.83 2.84
N TYR A 57 6.91 -3.62 2.60
CA TYR A 57 8.15 -3.15 1.99
C TYR A 57 8.34 -3.79 0.62
N ILE A 58 8.08 -2.99 -0.41
CA ILE A 58 8.11 -3.43 -1.82
C ILE A 58 9.50 -3.19 -2.40
N GLY A 59 10.10 -4.23 -2.96
CA GLY A 59 11.40 -4.13 -3.61
C GLY A 59 11.97 -5.48 -4.03
N GLY A 60 12.94 -5.44 -4.94
CA GLY A 60 13.66 -6.64 -5.37
C GLY A 60 14.49 -7.25 -4.24
N LYS A 61 14.67 -8.57 -4.29
CA LYS A 61 15.57 -9.26 -3.33
C LYS A 61 17.01 -8.83 -3.60
N GLU A 62 17.73 -8.37 -2.56
CA GLU A 62 19.14 -7.97 -2.68
C GLU A 62 20.03 -9.08 -3.28
N LYS A 63 19.74 -10.35 -2.95
CA LYS A 63 20.47 -11.49 -3.52
C LYS A 63 20.42 -11.56 -5.05
N ASN A 64 19.37 -11.02 -5.68
CA ASN A 64 19.16 -11.04 -7.12
C ASN A 64 19.81 -9.83 -7.83
N LYS A 65 20.35 -8.84 -7.09
CA LYS A 65 21.07 -7.72 -7.71
C LYS A 65 22.45 -8.15 -8.18
N HIS A 66 22.93 -7.57 -9.28
CA HIS A 66 24.34 -7.69 -9.69
C HIS A 66 25.26 -7.22 -8.57
N GLN A 67 26.43 -7.86 -8.41
CA GLN A 67 27.34 -7.62 -7.28
C GLN A 67 27.66 -6.14 -7.07
N HIS A 68 27.96 -5.38 -8.14
CA HIS A 68 28.27 -3.95 -8.06
C HIS A 68 27.08 -3.05 -7.71
N LYS A 69 25.84 -3.56 -7.75
CA LYS A 69 24.61 -2.83 -7.37
C LYS A 69 24.06 -3.26 -6.01
N LYS A 70 24.72 -4.20 -5.32
CA LYS A 70 24.32 -4.62 -3.98
C LYS A 70 24.71 -3.54 -2.99
N THR A 71 23.76 -3.17 -2.14
CA THR A 71 24.04 -2.24 -1.04
C THR A 71 24.68 -3.01 0.11
N GLN A 72 25.74 -2.48 0.70
CA GLN A 72 26.37 -3.11 1.86
C GLN A 72 25.43 -3.02 3.08
N GLY A 73 25.45 -4.05 3.93
CA GLY A 73 24.62 -4.08 5.15
C GLY A 73 23.12 -4.26 4.91
N THR A 74 22.71 -4.70 3.71
CA THR A 74 21.28 -4.92 3.36
C THR A 74 20.94 -6.40 3.15
N GLN A 75 21.64 -7.30 3.85
CA GLN A 75 21.36 -8.74 3.81
C GLN A 75 20.10 -9.09 4.64
N GLY A 76 19.50 -10.25 4.36
CA GLY A 76 18.36 -10.76 5.13
C GLY A 76 17.08 -9.92 5.02
N ARG A 77 16.48 -9.57 6.17
CA ARG A 77 15.22 -8.81 6.27
C ARG A 77 15.40 -7.28 6.20
N SER A 78 16.54 -6.79 5.70
CA SER A 78 16.78 -5.35 5.59
C SER A 78 15.72 -4.64 4.73
N THR A 79 15.25 -3.49 5.21
CA THR A 79 14.26 -2.64 4.55
C THR A 79 14.89 -1.43 3.85
N LYS A 80 16.20 -1.21 4.00
CA LYS A 80 16.92 -0.01 3.51
C LYS A 80 16.80 0.24 2.01
N THR A 81 16.68 -0.82 1.21
CA THR A 81 16.58 -0.74 -0.26
C THR A 81 15.16 -0.95 -0.77
N LYS A 82 14.20 -1.09 0.14
CA LYS A 82 12.80 -1.34 -0.18
C LYS A 82 12.02 -0.05 -0.05
N THR A 83 10.98 0.07 -0.85
CA THR A 83 10.02 1.17 -0.76
C THR A 83 8.95 0.79 0.27
N PRO A 84 8.82 1.54 1.37
CA PRO A 84 7.73 1.32 2.30
C PRO A 84 6.40 1.83 1.73
N VAL A 85 5.36 1.05 1.94
CA VAL A 85 3.97 1.40 1.66
C VAL A 85 3.16 1.07 2.90
N VAL A 86 2.42 2.05 3.39
CA VAL A 86 1.49 1.86 4.52
C VAL A 86 0.08 1.85 3.96
N GLY A 87 -0.73 0.89 4.42
CA GLY A 87 -2.13 0.75 4.07
C GLY A 87 -3.01 0.95 5.30
N MET A 88 -4.14 1.64 5.10
CA MET A 88 -5.21 1.80 6.08
C MET A 88 -6.51 1.41 5.42
N ARG A 89 -7.29 0.54 6.07
CA ARG A 89 -8.55 0.03 5.54
C ARG A 89 -9.63 0.09 6.59
N SER A 90 -10.74 0.76 6.29
CA SER A 90 -11.96 0.57 7.06
C SER A 90 -12.57 -0.80 6.75
N ARG A 91 -12.97 -1.57 7.77
CA ARG A 91 -13.45 -2.97 7.60
C ARG A 91 -14.52 -3.11 6.52
N ASP A 92 -15.48 -2.19 6.50
CA ASP A 92 -16.61 -2.18 5.57
C ASP A 92 -16.53 -1.02 4.56
N GLY A 93 -15.34 -0.43 4.38
CA GLY A 93 -15.20 0.84 3.69
C GLY A 93 -14.01 0.92 2.74
N MET A 94 -13.52 2.15 2.60
CA MET A 94 -12.45 2.48 1.68
C MET A 94 -11.08 2.02 2.20
N LEU A 95 -10.13 1.94 1.27
CA LEU A 95 -8.73 1.68 1.55
C LEU A 95 -7.91 2.87 1.05
N VAL A 96 -7.01 3.35 1.92
CA VAL A 96 -5.99 4.34 1.61
C VAL A 96 -4.64 3.65 1.70
N ALA A 97 -3.85 3.72 0.64
CA ALA A 97 -2.47 3.22 0.65
C ALA A 97 -1.53 4.28 0.08
N ALA A 98 -0.44 4.54 0.80
CA ALA A 98 0.51 5.57 0.44
C ALA A 98 1.95 5.06 0.54
N LYS A 99 2.77 5.46 -0.45
CA LYS A 99 4.23 5.37 -0.33
C LYS A 99 4.66 6.31 0.78
N MET A 100 5.48 5.80 1.69
CA MET A 100 6.19 6.64 2.66
C MET A 100 7.67 6.65 2.34
N ASP A 101 8.34 7.76 2.63
CA ASP A 101 9.80 7.83 2.49
C ASP A 101 10.51 7.20 3.70
N LYS A 102 9.87 7.28 4.88
CA LYS A 102 10.32 6.61 6.11
C LYS A 102 9.11 6.20 6.93
N VAL A 103 9.07 4.93 7.34
CA VAL A 103 8.05 4.44 8.29
C VAL A 103 8.53 4.77 9.70
N ASN A 104 7.86 5.72 10.34
CA ASN A 104 8.09 6.13 11.72
C ASN A 104 6.77 6.66 12.30
N SER A 105 6.69 6.74 13.63
CA SER A 105 5.45 7.10 14.33
C SER A 105 4.90 8.47 13.92
N VAL A 106 5.75 9.47 13.65
CA VAL A 106 5.31 10.82 13.21
C VAL A 106 4.63 10.76 11.84
N ASN A 107 5.25 10.09 10.87
CA ASN A 107 4.69 9.96 9.53
C ASN A 107 3.41 9.13 9.52
N ILE A 108 3.33 8.10 10.37
CA ILE A 108 2.14 7.27 10.54
C ILE A 108 1.00 8.09 11.16
N GLN A 109 1.27 8.83 12.24
CA GLN A 109 0.31 9.72 12.87
C GLN A 109 -0.25 10.73 11.85
N THR A 110 0.63 11.37 11.09
CA THR A 110 0.23 12.31 10.04
C THR A 110 -0.64 11.65 8.97
N MET A 111 -0.36 10.40 8.59
CA MET A 111 -1.20 9.66 7.64
C MET A 111 -2.60 9.39 8.21
N ILE A 112 -2.68 9.00 9.49
CA ILE A 112 -3.94 8.76 10.20
C ILE A 112 -4.76 10.06 10.27
N ASP A 113 -4.16 11.14 10.75
CA ASP A 113 -4.83 12.44 10.95
C ASP A 113 -5.38 13.01 9.63
N ASN A 114 -4.72 12.76 8.50
CA ASN A 114 -5.17 13.24 7.20
C ASN A 114 -6.33 12.43 6.59
N HIS A 115 -6.58 11.20 7.04
CA HIS A 115 -7.55 10.30 6.39
C HIS A 115 -8.52 9.67 7.38
N THR A 116 -8.63 10.17 8.61
CA THR A 116 -9.54 9.63 9.63
C THR A 116 -10.12 10.74 10.48
N ASP A 117 -11.32 10.52 11.04
CA ASP A 117 -11.86 11.34 12.11
C ASP A 117 -11.36 10.83 13.47
N THR A 118 -11.39 11.66 14.51
CA THR A 118 -10.89 11.31 15.87
C THR A 118 -11.67 10.18 16.56
N ASN A 119 -12.87 9.83 16.09
CA ASN A 119 -13.73 8.79 16.67
C ASN A 119 -13.52 7.39 16.08
N VAL A 120 -12.34 7.09 15.53
CA VAL A 120 -12.04 5.76 14.96
C VAL A 120 -11.34 4.84 15.96
N THR A 121 -11.46 3.54 15.73
CA THR A 121 -10.68 2.51 16.41
C THR A 121 -9.63 1.94 15.46
N LEU A 122 -8.36 2.11 15.80
CA LEU A 122 -7.23 1.57 15.03
C LEU A 122 -6.93 0.14 15.49
N CYS A 123 -6.74 -0.75 14.54
CA CYS A 123 -6.30 -2.11 14.75
C CYS A 123 -4.94 -2.30 14.07
N THR A 124 -3.89 -2.53 14.87
CA THR A 124 -2.51 -2.65 14.38
C THR A 124 -1.88 -3.95 14.90
N ASP A 125 -0.74 -4.31 14.34
CA ASP A 125 0.14 -5.31 14.95
C ASP A 125 0.92 -4.70 16.13
N GLU A 126 1.86 -5.47 16.69
CA GLU A 126 2.72 -5.04 17.80
C GLU A 126 4.02 -4.33 17.35
N ALA A 127 4.10 -3.90 16.08
CA ALA A 127 5.27 -3.20 15.59
C ALA A 127 5.52 -1.91 16.38
N THR A 128 6.78 -1.62 16.69
CA THR A 128 7.18 -0.46 17.51
C THR A 128 6.77 0.88 16.89
N ILE A 129 6.54 0.90 15.58
CA ILE A 129 6.10 2.09 14.84
C ILE A 129 4.72 2.58 15.28
N TYR A 130 3.85 1.71 15.78
CA TYR A 130 2.48 2.03 16.19
C TYR A 130 2.36 2.45 17.67
N LYS A 131 3.35 2.14 18.51
CA LYS A 131 3.30 2.39 19.97
C LYS A 131 3.19 3.87 20.39
N GLY A 132 3.48 4.80 19.48
CA GLY A 132 3.47 6.24 19.75
C GLY A 132 2.30 6.99 19.13
N ILE A 133 1.23 6.28 18.71
CA ILE A 133 0.04 6.94 18.16
C ILE A 133 -0.79 7.52 19.31
N GLU A 134 -1.18 8.78 19.19
CA GLU A 134 -1.96 9.52 20.18
C GLU A 134 -3.32 9.95 19.61
N GLY A 135 -4.32 10.12 20.48
CA GLY A 135 -5.63 10.65 20.10
C GLY A 135 -6.63 9.63 19.54
N TYR A 136 -6.26 8.35 19.44
CA TYR A 136 -7.12 7.29 18.89
C TYR A 136 -7.19 6.08 19.81
N LYS A 137 -8.34 5.40 19.80
CA LYS A 137 -8.48 4.09 20.46
C LYS A 137 -7.71 3.04 19.65
N GLN A 138 -6.80 2.32 20.29
CA GLN A 138 -5.97 1.29 19.64
C GLN A 138 -6.25 -0.11 20.18
N LEU A 139 -6.32 -1.07 19.28
CA LEU A 139 -6.34 -2.50 19.54
C LEU A 139 -5.11 -3.13 18.88
N MET A 140 -4.26 -3.77 19.66
CA MET A 140 -3.04 -4.44 19.16
C MET A 140 -3.26 -5.95 19.10
N VAL A 141 -2.88 -6.57 17.98
CA VAL A 141 -2.93 -8.03 17.81
C VAL A 141 -1.54 -8.63 17.97
N ASN A 142 -1.40 -9.48 18.99
CA ASN A 142 -0.17 -10.22 19.26
C ASN A 142 -0.05 -11.44 18.34
N HIS A 143 1.06 -11.54 17.62
CA HIS A 143 1.34 -12.64 16.68
C HIS A 143 2.37 -13.66 17.23
N SER A 144 2.76 -13.54 18.49
CA SER A 144 3.78 -14.38 19.15
C SER A 144 3.20 -15.61 19.88
N GLY A 145 1.88 -15.79 19.90
CA GLY A 145 1.23 -16.90 20.59
C GLY A 145 0.52 -17.88 19.66
N TRP A 146 1.26 -18.85 19.11
CA TRP A 146 0.81 -20.20 18.72
C TRP A 146 1.99 -21.17 18.81
#